data_AF-A0A2N5W0K5-F1
#
_entry.id   AF-A0A2N5W0K5-F1
#
_cell.length_a   1.000
_cell.length_b   1.000
_cell.length_c   1.000
_cell.angle_alpha   90.00
_cell.angle_beta   90.00
_cell.angle_gamma   90.00
#
_symmetry.space_group_name_H-M   'P 1'
#
loop_
_entity.id
_entity.type
_entity.pdbx_description
1 polymer ?
#
loop_
_entity_poly.entity_id
_entity_poly.type
_entity_poly.pdbx_seq_one_letter_code
_entity_poly.pdbx_strand_id
1 'polypeptide(L)'
;MLDPVDIANRASSTSIALKIGYPNPKFHLTLDDNTSCTFHIQSAHELSPQTRSQCFHLFESNMKQIYLRSADGYRPSEKERELFHPDARFLLASHQGQRGGEEEDDHHQHQHQQHETEGIVDGFLMWRFDWEECMSVEERELEVAYCYEIQLRPDTRGKGIGKRMMEMLEQIGASWGMKKVMLTVQTENQSAAAFYRALDFFPDEISPSQAGQDSGADYEILSKRVAAAAASKPTNTP
;
A
#
# COMPACT_ATOMS: atom_id res chain seq x y z
N MET A 1 -20.66 20.28 -3.37
CA MET A 1 -19.64 19.77 -2.44
C MET A 1 -18.53 19.20 -3.29
N LEU A 2 -17.25 19.40 -2.96
CA LEU A 2 -16.15 18.77 -3.71
C LEU A 2 -16.16 17.26 -3.44
N ASP A 3 -15.92 16.45 -4.46
CA ASP A 3 -15.85 15.00 -4.35
C ASP A 3 -14.71 14.60 -3.37
N PRO A 4 -15.01 13.84 -2.29
CA PRO A 4 -14.03 13.44 -1.28
C PRO A 4 -12.89 12.58 -1.85
N VAL A 5 -13.16 11.69 -2.79
CA VAL A 5 -12.15 10.85 -3.45
C VAL A 5 -11.23 11.72 -4.30
N ASP A 6 -11.79 12.67 -5.07
CA ASP A 6 -10.98 13.61 -5.85
C ASP A 6 -10.08 14.50 -4.96
N ILE A 7 -10.57 14.90 -3.79
CA ILE A 7 -9.76 15.66 -2.81
C ILE A 7 -8.58 14.80 -2.34
N ALA A 8 -8.83 13.53 -2.02
CA ALA A 8 -7.80 12.60 -1.57
C ALA A 8 -6.78 12.30 -2.69
N ASN A 9 -7.22 12.13 -3.93
CA ASN A 9 -6.35 11.93 -5.09
C ASN A 9 -5.52 13.17 -5.46
N ARG A 10 -5.89 14.37 -5.02
CA ARG A 10 -5.06 15.59 -5.14
C ARG A 10 -4.04 15.75 -4.00
N ALA A 11 -4.07 14.90 -2.98
CA ALA A 11 -3.14 14.98 -1.86
C ALA A 11 -1.70 14.67 -2.29
N SER A 12 -0.77 15.50 -1.82
CA SER A 12 0.66 15.20 -1.90
C SER A 12 1.05 14.13 -0.88
N SER A 13 2.14 13.41 -1.17
CA SER A 13 2.71 12.40 -0.28
C SER A 13 3.02 12.95 1.11
N THR A 14 3.50 14.20 1.20
CA THR A 14 3.70 14.91 2.47
C THR A 14 2.40 15.12 3.23
N SER A 15 1.33 15.58 2.58
CA SER A 15 0.04 15.78 3.23
C SER A 15 -0.57 14.47 3.73
N ILE A 16 -0.39 13.38 2.98
CA ILE A 16 -0.81 12.03 3.42
C ILE A 16 -0.04 11.62 4.68
N ALA A 17 1.29 11.76 4.67
CA ALA A 17 2.13 11.42 5.80
C ALA A 17 1.79 12.23 7.07
N LEU A 18 1.58 13.55 6.92
CA LEU A 18 1.22 14.44 8.02
C LEU A 18 -0.09 14.02 8.70
N LYS A 19 -1.09 13.61 7.94
CA LYS A 19 -2.38 13.18 8.47
C LYS A 19 -2.34 11.89 9.28
N ILE A 20 -1.31 11.05 9.08
CA ILE A 20 -1.07 9.86 9.89
C ILE A 20 0.08 10.04 10.89
N GLY A 21 0.47 11.29 11.16
CA GLY A 21 1.40 11.64 12.24
C GLY A 21 2.89 11.64 11.87
N TYR A 22 3.25 11.61 10.59
CA TYR A 22 4.63 11.67 10.13
C TYR A 22 4.97 13.04 9.52
N PRO A 23 6.05 13.71 9.96
CA PRO A 23 6.40 15.04 9.47
C PRO A 23 6.88 15.05 8.01
N ASN A 24 7.34 13.91 7.50
CA ASN A 24 7.86 13.73 6.15
C ASN A 24 7.30 12.45 5.53
N PRO A 25 7.18 12.37 4.20
CA PRO A 25 6.71 11.16 3.51
C PRO A 25 7.67 9.98 3.64
N LYS A 26 8.96 10.23 3.88
CA LYS A 26 9.98 9.23 4.20
C LYS A 26 10.25 9.27 5.71
N PHE A 27 10.06 8.15 6.40
CA PHE A 27 10.21 8.05 7.85
C PHE A 27 10.70 6.66 8.25
N HIS A 28 11.34 6.57 9.42
CA HIS A 28 11.93 5.33 9.93
C HIS A 28 11.09 4.82 11.10
N LEU A 29 10.90 3.50 11.16
CA LEU A 29 10.21 2.81 12.24
C LEU A 29 11.00 1.59 12.69
N THR A 30 10.94 1.32 13.99
CA THR A 30 11.30 0.02 14.56
C THR A 30 10.02 -0.73 14.84
N LEU A 31 9.90 -1.94 14.28
CA LEU A 31 8.74 -2.81 14.43
C LEU A 31 8.85 -3.65 15.71
N ASP A 32 7.76 -4.36 16.05
CA ASP A 32 7.62 -5.13 17.30
C ASP A 32 8.74 -6.18 17.50
N ASP A 33 9.30 -6.70 16.41
CA ASP A 33 10.40 -7.69 16.43
C ASP A 33 11.80 -7.05 16.40
N ASN A 34 11.89 -5.73 16.62
CA ASN A 34 13.08 -4.89 16.47
C ASN A 34 13.59 -4.75 15.03
N THR A 35 12.82 -5.16 14.02
CA THR A 35 13.15 -4.86 12.62
C THR A 35 13.11 -3.36 12.39
N SER A 36 14.23 -2.77 11.98
CA SER A 36 14.32 -1.37 11.54
C SER A 36 13.99 -1.26 10.06
N CYS A 37 13.02 -0.41 9.72
CA CYS A 37 12.55 -0.23 8.36
C CYS A 37 12.30 1.25 8.06
N THR A 38 12.68 1.67 6.86
CA THR A 38 12.30 2.96 6.29
C THR A 38 11.04 2.76 5.46
N PHE A 39 10.02 3.56 5.76
CA PHE A 39 8.82 3.66 4.92
C PHE A 39 8.87 4.95 4.11
N HIS A 40 8.40 4.90 2.87
CA HIS A 40 8.29 6.05 1.99
C HIS A 40 6.94 6.07 1.27
N ILE A 41 6.15 7.13 1.52
CA ILE A 41 4.92 7.40 0.79
C ILE A 41 5.27 8.15 -0.49
N GLN A 42 4.86 7.62 -1.64
CA GLN A 42 5.04 8.24 -2.95
C GLN A 42 3.82 8.04 -3.84
N SER A 43 3.57 8.96 -4.76
CA SER A 43 2.69 8.76 -5.92
C SER A 43 3.43 8.07 -7.06
N ALA A 44 2.69 7.48 -8.00
CA ALA A 44 3.26 6.85 -9.18
C ALA A 44 4.19 7.78 -10.00
N HIS A 45 3.92 9.08 -9.98
CA HIS A 45 4.72 10.11 -10.66
C HIS A 45 6.02 10.46 -9.92
N GLU A 46 6.10 10.19 -8.62
CA GLU A 46 7.30 10.43 -7.80
C GLU A 46 8.28 9.25 -7.82
N LEU A 47 7.86 8.08 -8.30
CA LEU A 47 8.72 6.89 -8.38
C LEU A 47 9.78 7.05 -9.48
N SER A 48 11.03 6.74 -9.16
CA SER A 48 12.09 6.64 -10.16
C SER A 48 11.86 5.45 -11.12
N PRO A 49 12.49 5.44 -12.30
CA PRO A 49 12.49 4.26 -13.18
C PRO A 49 13.01 2.98 -12.50
N GLN A 50 14.03 3.10 -11.64
CA GLN A 50 14.60 1.96 -10.92
C GLN A 50 13.61 1.42 -9.88
N THR A 51 12.96 2.29 -9.10
CA THR A 51 11.95 1.88 -8.12
C THR A 51 10.72 1.25 -8.79
N ARG A 52 10.27 1.79 -9.93
CA ARG A 52 9.19 1.18 -10.73
C ARG A 52 9.58 -0.23 -11.19
N SER A 53 10.79 -0.39 -11.72
CA SER A 53 11.30 -1.70 -12.13
C SER A 53 11.36 -2.69 -10.96
N GLN A 54 11.84 -2.27 -9.79
CA GLN A 54 11.87 -3.12 -8.58
C GLN A 54 10.46 -3.54 -8.12
N CYS A 55 9.50 -2.62 -8.08
CA CYS A 55 8.11 -2.94 -7.69
C CYS A 55 7.46 -3.92 -8.68
N PHE A 56 7.60 -3.68 -9.98
CA PHE A 56 7.03 -4.57 -10.99
C PHE A 56 7.66 -5.97 -10.94
N HIS A 57 8.97 -6.06 -10.82
CA HIS A 57 9.67 -7.34 -10.70
C HIS A 57 9.29 -8.11 -9.43
N LEU A 58 9.13 -7.40 -8.31
CA LEU A 58 8.69 -8.01 -7.05
C LEU A 58 7.26 -8.55 -7.15
N PHE A 59 6.35 -7.79 -7.76
CA PHE A 59 5.01 -8.25 -8.07
C PHE A 59 5.05 -9.51 -8.95
N GLU A 60 5.78 -9.50 -10.07
CA GLU A 60 5.85 -10.65 -10.98
C GLU A 60 6.38 -11.90 -10.28
N SER A 61 7.43 -11.74 -9.48
CA SER A 61 8.06 -12.84 -8.74
C SER A 61 7.11 -13.51 -7.75
N ASN A 62 6.20 -12.74 -7.15
CA ASN A 62 5.26 -13.23 -6.15
C ASN A 62 3.95 -13.75 -6.74
N MET A 63 3.39 -13.05 -7.74
CA MET A 63 1.99 -13.19 -8.13
C MET A 63 1.77 -13.79 -9.52
N LYS A 64 2.77 -13.76 -10.42
CA LYS A 64 2.60 -14.19 -11.82
C LYS A 64 1.99 -15.57 -11.96
N GLN A 65 2.44 -16.53 -11.15
CA GLN A 65 1.95 -17.91 -11.20
C GLN A 65 0.50 -18.04 -10.70
N ILE A 66 0.10 -17.23 -9.72
CA ILE A 66 -1.29 -17.19 -9.24
C ILE A 66 -2.19 -16.62 -10.34
N TYR A 67 -1.79 -15.48 -10.93
CA TYR A 67 -2.55 -14.88 -12.04
C TYR A 67 -2.69 -15.80 -13.25
N LEU A 68 -1.62 -16.51 -13.65
CA LEU A 68 -1.68 -17.47 -14.75
C LEU A 68 -2.65 -18.64 -14.52
N ARG A 69 -2.94 -18.98 -13.26
CA ARG A 69 -3.91 -20.02 -12.89
C ARG A 69 -5.31 -19.47 -12.64
N SER A 70 -5.45 -18.15 -12.49
CA SER A 70 -6.73 -17.48 -12.32
C SER A 70 -7.49 -17.28 -13.63
N ALA A 71 -8.78 -17.03 -13.55
CA ALA A 71 -9.66 -16.71 -14.66
C ALA A 71 -9.23 -15.43 -15.40
N ASP A 72 -8.64 -14.48 -14.69
CA ASP A 72 -8.14 -13.21 -15.26
C ASP A 72 -6.87 -13.39 -16.12
N GLY A 73 -6.12 -14.47 -15.89
CA GLY A 73 -4.84 -14.73 -16.52
C GLY A 73 -3.77 -13.68 -16.15
N TYR A 74 -2.65 -13.66 -16.88
CA TYR A 74 -1.58 -12.67 -16.66
C TYR A 74 -1.20 -11.94 -17.95
N ARG A 75 -1.33 -10.61 -17.92
CA ARG A 75 -0.97 -9.72 -19.04
C ARG A 75 -0.02 -8.62 -18.55
N PRO A 76 1.29 -8.72 -18.82
CA PRO A 76 2.30 -7.85 -18.20
C PRO A 76 2.07 -6.37 -18.49
N SER A 77 1.78 -6.00 -19.75
CA SER A 77 1.56 -4.59 -20.11
C SER A 77 0.30 -3.99 -19.53
N GLU A 78 -0.76 -4.79 -19.35
CA GLU A 78 -1.99 -4.32 -18.68
C GLU A 78 -1.73 -4.15 -17.18
N LYS A 79 -1.03 -5.11 -16.57
CA LYS A 79 -0.68 -5.05 -15.15
C LYS A 79 0.29 -3.92 -14.82
N GLU A 80 1.24 -3.62 -15.69
CA GLU A 80 2.15 -2.48 -15.52
C GLU A 80 1.39 -1.15 -15.56
N ARG A 81 0.43 -1.02 -16.48
CA ARG A 81 -0.43 0.16 -16.58
C ARG A 81 -1.34 0.32 -15.36
N GLU A 82 -1.88 -0.78 -14.85
CA GLU A 82 -2.66 -0.80 -13.60
C GLU A 82 -1.79 -0.43 -12.39
N LEU A 83 -0.63 -1.08 -12.24
CA LEU A 83 0.27 -0.88 -11.12
C LEU A 83 0.71 0.59 -11.00
N PHE A 84 1.00 1.23 -12.13
CA PHE A 84 1.46 2.62 -12.18
C PHE A 84 0.42 3.59 -12.74
N HIS A 85 -0.86 3.36 -12.43
CA HIS A 85 -1.94 4.30 -12.72
C HIS A 85 -1.61 5.72 -12.19
N PRO A 86 -2.04 6.81 -12.83
CA PRO A 86 -1.79 8.18 -12.35
C PRO A 86 -2.22 8.43 -10.90
N ASP A 87 -3.32 7.81 -10.48
CA ASP A 87 -3.82 7.91 -9.10
C ASP A 87 -3.18 6.92 -8.12
N ALA A 88 -2.33 6.00 -8.59
CA ALA A 88 -1.66 5.05 -7.72
C ALA A 88 -0.71 5.74 -6.73
N ARG A 89 -0.78 5.26 -5.49
CA ARG A 89 0.07 5.66 -4.37
C ARG A 89 0.77 4.43 -3.81
N PHE A 90 1.95 4.63 -3.25
CA PHE A 90 2.87 3.59 -2.83
C PHE A 90 3.37 3.85 -1.42
N LEU A 91 3.37 2.81 -0.61
CA LEU A 91 4.04 2.72 0.68
C LEU A 91 5.21 1.77 0.45
N LEU A 92 6.39 2.32 0.18
CA LEU A 92 7.61 1.55 -0.03
C LEU A 92 8.25 1.22 1.32
N ALA A 93 8.77 0.01 1.47
CA ALA A 93 9.61 -0.38 2.59
C ALA A 93 11.02 -0.72 2.10
N SER A 94 12.02 -0.27 2.85
CA SER A 94 13.41 -0.66 2.69
C SER A 94 14.10 -0.79 4.04
N HIS A 95 14.96 -1.78 4.19
CA HIS A 95 15.91 -1.86 5.29
C HIS A 95 16.94 -0.74 5.12
N GLN A 96 17.48 -0.28 6.23
CA GLN A 96 18.70 0.52 6.18
C GLN A 96 19.77 -0.38 5.55
N GLY A 97 20.24 -0.03 4.36
CA GLY A 97 21.45 -0.67 3.82
C GLY A 97 22.51 -0.56 4.91
N GLN A 98 23.10 -1.68 5.32
CA GLN A 98 24.41 -1.61 5.95
C GLN A 98 25.27 -0.84 4.96
N ARG A 99 25.61 0.43 5.27
CA ARG A 99 26.75 1.07 4.63
C ARG A 99 27.88 0.07 4.86
N GLY A 100 28.34 -0.58 3.79
CA GLY A 100 29.57 -1.34 3.83
C GLY A 100 30.60 -0.43 4.46
N GLY A 101 31.13 -0.85 5.61
CA GLY A 101 32.32 -0.24 6.16
C GLY A 101 33.43 -0.56 5.18
N GLU A 102 33.74 0.38 4.32
CA GLU A 102 35.00 0.40 3.58
C GLU A 102 35.74 1.64 4.05
N GLU A 103 37.01 1.38 4.34
CA GLU A 103 37.87 2.11 5.25
C GLU A 103 38.14 3.54 4.77
N GLU A 104 38.34 4.43 5.73
CA GLU A 104 38.88 5.76 5.50
C GLU A 104 40.24 5.61 4.82
N ASP A 105 40.33 5.92 3.53
CA ASP A 105 41.60 6.22 2.89
C ASP A 105 41.56 7.65 2.34
N ASP A 106 42.62 8.36 2.70
CA ASP A 106 42.70 9.80 2.85
C ASP A 106 42.82 10.53 1.50
N HIS A 107 42.32 11.77 1.50
CA HIS A 107 42.42 12.79 0.45
C HIS A 107 41.64 12.54 -0.85
N HIS A 108 40.58 13.33 -1.08
CA HIS A 108 40.39 14.20 -2.26
C HIS A 108 39.14 15.08 -2.02
N GLN A 109 39.33 16.40 -1.89
CA GLN A 109 38.24 17.38 -1.81
C GLN A 109 37.57 17.55 -3.17
N HIS A 110 36.59 16.70 -3.48
CA HIS A 110 35.57 16.99 -4.47
C HIS A 110 34.22 17.12 -3.78
N GLN A 111 33.50 18.19 -4.10
CA GLN A 111 32.10 18.40 -3.69
C GLN A 111 31.25 17.28 -4.30
N HIS A 112 31.18 16.14 -3.63
CA HIS A 112 30.22 15.09 -3.92
C HIS A 112 28.83 15.62 -3.53
N GLN A 113 28.05 16.03 -4.53
CA GLN A 113 26.60 15.88 -4.43
C GLN A 113 26.36 14.43 -4.03
N GLN A 114 25.87 14.21 -2.81
CA GLN A 114 25.50 12.88 -2.34
C GLN A 114 24.34 12.41 -3.22
N HIS A 115 24.65 11.72 -4.31
CA HIS A 115 23.70 10.87 -5.00
C HIS A 115 23.42 9.76 -3.99
N GLU A 116 22.36 9.89 -3.19
CA GLU A 116 21.83 8.77 -2.40
C GLU A 116 21.59 7.65 -3.41
N THR A 117 22.39 6.58 -3.35
CA THR A 117 22.13 5.38 -4.12
C THR A 117 20.74 4.89 -3.74
N GLU A 118 19.85 4.82 -4.72
CA GLU A 118 18.48 4.44 -4.49
C GLU A 118 18.44 3.02 -3.91
N GLY A 119 17.91 2.91 -2.69
CA GLY A 119 17.94 1.68 -1.91
C GLY A 119 17.12 0.56 -2.53
N ILE A 120 17.36 -0.66 -2.04
CA ILE A 120 16.58 -1.84 -2.44
C ILE A 120 15.18 -1.74 -1.84
N VAL A 121 14.15 -1.96 -2.67
CA VAL A 121 12.75 -2.07 -2.23
C VAL A 121 12.52 -3.47 -1.67
N ASP A 122 12.38 -3.57 -0.36
CA ASP A 122 12.06 -4.81 0.34
C ASP A 122 10.59 -5.19 0.24
N GLY A 123 9.75 -4.19 -0.01
CA GLY A 123 8.35 -4.39 -0.28
C GLY A 123 7.63 -3.10 -0.59
N PHE A 124 6.42 -3.22 -1.09
CA PHE A 124 5.53 -2.10 -1.31
C PHE A 124 4.07 -2.48 -1.05
N LEU A 125 3.27 -1.50 -0.67
CA LEU A 125 1.82 -1.53 -0.79
C LEU A 125 1.42 -0.47 -1.81
N MET A 126 0.64 -0.85 -2.82
CA MET A 126 0.03 0.08 -3.79
C MET A 126 -1.46 0.22 -3.51
N TRP A 127 -1.92 1.45 -3.37
CA TRP A 127 -3.34 1.76 -3.19
C TRP A 127 -3.80 2.92 -4.05
N ARG A 128 -5.12 3.06 -4.15
CA ARG A 128 -5.80 4.25 -4.69
C ARG A 128 -6.91 4.67 -3.76
N PHE A 129 -7.28 5.95 -3.82
CA PHE A 129 -8.58 6.38 -3.33
C PHE A 129 -9.55 6.25 -4.48
N ASP A 130 -10.62 5.49 -4.28
CA ASP A 130 -11.61 5.20 -5.32
C ASP A 130 -13.02 5.22 -4.74
N TRP A 131 -13.99 5.22 -5.66
CA TRP A 131 -15.36 4.84 -5.39
C TRP A 131 -15.51 3.34 -5.67
N GLU A 132 -16.17 2.62 -4.77
CA GLU A 132 -16.47 1.20 -4.93
C GLU A 132 -17.94 0.93 -4.66
N GLU A 133 -18.50 -0.04 -5.39
CA GLU A 133 -19.90 -0.45 -5.25
C GLU A 133 -20.21 -0.87 -3.80
N CYS A 134 -21.46 -0.68 -3.38
CA CYS A 134 -21.92 -1.20 -2.11
C CYS A 134 -23.38 -1.65 -2.17
N MET A 135 -23.80 -2.44 -1.20
CA MET A 135 -25.17 -2.96 -1.13
C MET A 135 -26.16 -2.00 -0.45
N SER A 136 -25.78 -0.73 -0.24
CA SER A 136 -26.71 0.27 0.32
C SER A 136 -27.78 0.63 -0.71
N VAL A 137 -29.02 0.74 -0.24
CA VAL A 137 -30.15 1.15 -1.09
C VAL A 137 -30.13 2.65 -1.36
N GLU A 138 -29.53 3.43 -0.45
CA GLU A 138 -29.46 4.89 -0.52
C GLU A 138 -28.17 5.37 -1.18
N GLU A 139 -27.05 4.70 -0.91
CA GLU A 139 -25.72 5.01 -1.44
C GLU A 139 -25.34 3.92 -2.45
N ARG A 140 -25.04 4.26 -3.71
CA ARG A 140 -24.65 3.26 -4.72
C ARG A 140 -23.19 2.85 -4.60
N GLU A 141 -22.35 3.80 -4.21
CA GLU A 141 -20.91 3.66 -4.09
C GLU A 141 -20.45 4.27 -2.77
N LEU A 142 -19.28 3.83 -2.29
CA LEU A 142 -18.63 4.33 -1.08
C LEU A 142 -17.19 4.74 -1.40
N GLU A 143 -16.70 5.71 -0.65
CA GLU A 143 -15.31 6.15 -0.70
C GLU A 143 -14.41 5.10 -0.03
N VAL A 144 -13.40 4.61 -0.75
CA VAL A 144 -12.52 3.55 -0.25
C VAL A 144 -11.04 3.86 -0.48
N ALA A 145 -10.21 3.36 0.42
CA ALA A 145 -8.79 3.18 0.16
C ALA A 145 -8.59 1.73 -0.32
N TYR A 146 -8.48 1.53 -1.64
CA TYR A 146 -8.38 0.20 -2.23
C TYR A 146 -6.91 -0.23 -2.34
N CYS A 147 -6.54 -1.29 -1.62
CA CYS A 147 -5.23 -1.94 -1.72
C CYS A 147 -5.23 -2.87 -2.95
N TYR A 148 -4.60 -2.41 -4.03
CA TYR A 148 -4.43 -3.20 -5.24
C TYR A 148 -3.33 -4.25 -5.09
N GLU A 149 -2.23 -3.88 -4.42
CA GLU A 149 -1.09 -4.76 -4.24
C GLU A 149 -0.45 -4.57 -2.88
N ILE A 150 -0.01 -5.67 -2.27
CA ILE A 150 0.95 -5.67 -1.17
C ILE A 150 1.95 -6.79 -1.40
N GLN A 151 3.21 -6.41 -1.56
CA GLN A 151 4.26 -7.31 -2.00
C GLN A 151 5.50 -7.14 -1.13
N LEU A 152 5.98 -8.23 -0.56
CA LEU A 152 7.23 -8.27 0.20
C LEU A 152 8.18 -9.30 -0.40
N ARG A 153 9.48 -9.00 -0.37
CA ARG A 153 10.53 -9.99 -0.68
C ARG A 153 10.43 -11.15 0.32
N PRO A 154 10.65 -12.41 -0.11
CA PRO A 154 10.47 -13.57 0.76
C PRO A 154 11.25 -13.51 2.08
N ASP A 155 12.46 -12.97 2.06
CA ASP A 155 13.38 -12.82 3.20
C ASP A 155 13.03 -11.68 4.17
N THR A 156 12.04 -10.85 3.83
CA THR A 156 11.54 -9.75 4.67
C THR A 156 10.15 -10.03 5.25
N ARG A 157 9.53 -11.17 4.89
CA ARG A 157 8.24 -11.62 5.44
C ARG A 157 8.36 -12.10 6.88
N GLY A 158 7.23 -12.08 7.59
CA GLY A 158 7.15 -12.51 9.00
C GLY A 158 7.74 -11.50 10.00
N LYS A 159 8.20 -10.34 9.54
CA LYS A 159 8.84 -9.28 10.34
C LYS A 159 7.93 -8.10 10.67
N GLY A 160 6.61 -8.30 10.59
CA GLY A 160 5.61 -7.24 10.85
C GLY A 160 5.48 -6.15 9.76
N ILE A 161 6.34 -6.09 8.74
CA ILE A 161 6.32 -5.03 7.70
C ILE A 161 4.95 -4.94 7.01
N GLY A 162 4.42 -6.08 6.53
CA GLY A 162 3.13 -6.10 5.83
C GLY A 162 1.96 -5.68 6.72
N LYS A 163 1.95 -6.13 7.99
CA LYS A 163 0.97 -5.69 8.98
C LYS A 163 1.02 -4.17 9.15
N ARG A 164 2.23 -3.60 9.33
CA ARG A 164 2.40 -2.15 9.48
C ARG A 164 1.93 -1.38 8.25
N MET A 165 2.17 -1.87 7.04
CA MET A 165 1.67 -1.25 5.81
C MET A 165 0.13 -1.20 5.77
N MET A 166 -0.54 -2.30 6.10
CA MET A 166 -2.01 -2.35 6.16
C MET A 166 -2.57 -1.42 7.25
N GLU A 167 -1.97 -1.38 8.44
CA GLU A 167 -2.36 -0.46 9.50
C GLU A 167 -2.20 1.01 9.08
N MET A 168 -1.12 1.35 8.37
CA MET A 168 -0.95 2.69 7.82
C MET A 168 -2.02 3.00 6.75
N LEU A 169 -2.38 2.04 5.90
CA LEU A 169 -3.46 2.23 4.94
C LEU A 169 -4.81 2.48 5.62
N GLU A 170 -5.11 1.77 6.71
CA GLU A 170 -6.31 2.03 7.54
C GLU A 170 -6.30 3.46 8.11
N GLN A 171 -5.17 3.92 8.65
CA GLN A 171 -5.01 5.28 9.16
C GLN A 171 -5.14 6.33 8.03
N ILE A 172 -4.58 6.04 6.86
CA ILE A 172 -4.70 6.89 5.67
C ILE A 172 -6.17 7.00 5.26
N GLY A 173 -6.86 5.88 5.09
CA GLY A 173 -8.28 5.84 4.74
C GLY A 173 -9.13 6.66 5.72
N ALA A 174 -8.97 6.41 7.02
CA ALA A 174 -9.68 7.15 8.08
C ALA A 174 -9.44 8.67 8.02
N SER A 175 -8.18 9.09 7.83
CA SER A 175 -7.79 10.51 7.85
C SER A 175 -8.17 11.28 6.58
N TRP A 176 -8.45 10.56 5.48
CA TRP A 176 -8.89 11.12 4.21
C TRP A 176 -10.39 10.92 3.94
N GLY A 177 -11.15 10.44 4.94
CA GLY A 177 -12.60 10.36 4.88
C GLY A 177 -13.12 9.16 4.09
N MET A 178 -12.29 8.15 3.85
CA MET A 178 -12.75 6.89 3.27
C MET A 178 -13.58 6.14 4.31
N LYS A 179 -14.56 5.36 3.85
CA LYS A 179 -15.43 4.53 4.69
C LYS A 179 -14.85 3.14 4.94
N LYS A 180 -14.09 2.60 3.98
CA LYS A 180 -13.46 1.28 4.06
C LYS A 180 -12.03 1.28 3.51
N VAL A 181 -11.23 0.33 3.99
CA VAL A 181 -10.11 -0.23 3.22
C VAL A 181 -10.61 -1.50 2.57
N MET A 182 -10.33 -1.68 1.27
CA MET A 182 -10.76 -2.84 0.48
C MET A 182 -9.58 -3.46 -0.26
N LEU A 183 -9.69 -4.75 -0.59
CA LEU A 183 -8.72 -5.47 -1.40
C LEU A 183 -9.35 -6.70 -2.04
N THR A 184 -8.72 -7.22 -3.10
CA THR A 184 -9.06 -8.51 -3.70
C THR A 184 -7.97 -9.53 -3.37
N VAL A 185 -8.36 -10.76 -3.03
CA VAL A 185 -7.44 -11.88 -2.85
C VAL A 185 -7.91 -13.08 -3.65
N GLN A 186 -7.01 -13.71 -4.42
CA GLN A 186 -7.31 -14.96 -5.11
C GLN A 186 -7.51 -16.08 -4.10
N THR A 187 -8.54 -16.92 -4.28
CA THR A 187 -8.90 -18.00 -3.35
C THR A 187 -7.79 -19.04 -3.21
N GLU A 188 -6.96 -19.23 -4.24
CA GLU A 188 -5.77 -20.07 -4.20
C GLU A 188 -4.70 -19.53 -3.23
N ASN A 189 -4.64 -18.20 -3.00
CA ASN A 189 -3.64 -17.56 -2.15
C ASN A 189 -4.03 -17.62 -0.66
N GLN A 190 -4.09 -18.84 -0.12
CA GLN A 190 -4.50 -19.09 1.27
C GLN A 190 -3.59 -18.40 2.29
N SER A 191 -2.31 -18.22 1.98
CA SER A 191 -1.38 -17.49 2.85
C SER A 191 -1.76 -16.02 2.98
N ALA A 192 -2.09 -15.35 1.87
CA ALA A 192 -2.55 -13.97 1.90
C ALA A 192 -3.92 -13.85 2.57
N ALA A 193 -4.86 -14.76 2.26
CA ALA A 193 -6.17 -14.78 2.91
C ALA A 193 -6.07 -14.94 4.44
N ALA A 194 -5.18 -15.81 4.93
CA ALA A 194 -4.93 -15.96 6.37
C ALA A 194 -4.31 -14.70 6.98
N PHE A 195 -3.37 -14.05 6.27
CA PHE A 195 -2.79 -12.78 6.68
C PHE A 195 -3.85 -11.67 6.83
N TYR A 196 -4.73 -11.50 5.83
CA TYR A 196 -5.78 -10.48 5.87
C TYR A 196 -6.81 -10.76 6.98
N ARG A 197 -7.22 -12.01 7.17
CA ARG A 197 -8.14 -12.39 8.27
C ARG A 197 -7.54 -12.10 9.64
N ALA A 198 -6.23 -12.28 9.82
CA ALA A 198 -5.53 -11.93 11.06
C ALA A 198 -5.48 -10.41 11.32
N LEU A 199 -5.78 -9.59 10.33
CA LEU A 199 -5.90 -8.13 10.42
C LEU A 199 -7.36 -7.65 10.43
N ASP A 200 -8.31 -8.55 10.66
CA ASP A 200 -9.76 -8.31 10.69
C ASP A 200 -10.36 -7.85 9.35
N PHE A 201 -9.76 -8.28 8.23
CA PHE A 201 -10.38 -8.17 6.91
C PHE A 201 -11.21 -9.42 6.62
N PHE A 202 -12.49 -9.21 6.31
CA PHE A 202 -13.46 -10.26 6.03
C PHE A 202 -14.12 -10.02 4.67
N PRO A 203 -14.77 -11.04 4.07
CA PRO A 203 -15.50 -10.87 2.82
C PRO A 203 -16.46 -9.69 2.89
N ASP A 204 -16.29 -8.74 1.96
CA ASP A 204 -17.18 -7.58 1.83
C ASP A 204 -18.56 -8.05 1.35
N GLU A 205 -19.61 -7.26 1.62
CA GLU A 205 -20.97 -7.55 1.14
C GLU A 205 -21.07 -7.72 -0.38
N ILE A 206 -20.17 -7.10 -1.17
CA ILE A 206 -20.12 -7.28 -2.63
C ILE A 206 -19.21 -8.43 -3.09
N SER A 207 -18.57 -9.15 -2.16
CA SER A 207 -17.71 -10.28 -2.51
C SER A 207 -18.52 -11.40 -3.19
N PRO A 208 -17.96 -12.11 -4.19
CA PRO A 208 -18.65 -13.22 -4.85
C PRO A 208 -19.12 -14.31 -3.89
N SER A 209 -18.43 -14.50 -2.75
CA SER A 209 -18.83 -15.46 -1.71
C SER A 209 -20.09 -15.05 -0.93
N GLN A 210 -20.53 -13.79 -1.03
CA GLN A 210 -21.75 -13.28 -0.38
C GLN A 210 -22.99 -13.34 -1.29
N ALA A 211 -22.85 -13.68 -2.57
CA ALA A 211 -23.95 -13.66 -3.54
C ALA A 211 -25.03 -14.75 -3.32
N GLY A 212 -24.88 -15.62 -2.32
CA GLY A 212 -25.87 -16.66 -1.95
C GLY A 212 -26.01 -17.83 -2.94
N GLN A 213 -25.25 -17.81 -4.03
CA GLN A 213 -25.12 -18.87 -5.03
C GLN A 213 -23.65 -19.03 -5.39
N ASP A 214 -23.27 -20.23 -5.86
CA ASP A 214 -21.90 -20.47 -6.34
C ASP A 214 -21.64 -19.57 -7.56
N SER A 215 -20.78 -18.57 -7.37
CA SER A 215 -20.38 -17.63 -8.40
C SER A 215 -19.33 -18.21 -9.35
N GLY A 216 -18.67 -19.32 -8.97
CA GLY A 216 -17.51 -19.85 -9.67
C GLY A 216 -16.29 -18.93 -9.66
N ALA A 217 -16.32 -17.84 -8.87
CA ALA A 217 -15.23 -16.89 -8.78
C ALA A 217 -14.03 -17.49 -8.03
N ASP A 218 -12.83 -17.19 -8.52
CA ASP A 218 -11.55 -17.62 -7.96
C ASP A 218 -10.88 -16.52 -7.10
N TYR A 219 -11.68 -15.57 -6.62
CA TYR A 219 -11.25 -14.49 -5.73
C TYR A 219 -12.33 -14.14 -4.70
N GLU A 220 -11.91 -13.49 -3.62
CA GLU A 220 -12.79 -12.80 -2.67
C GLU A 220 -12.42 -11.32 -2.60
N ILE A 221 -13.44 -10.47 -2.44
CA ILE A 221 -13.25 -9.07 -2.08
C ILE A 221 -13.32 -8.99 -0.56
N LEU A 222 -12.28 -8.48 0.08
CA LEU A 222 -12.24 -8.30 1.53
C LEU A 222 -12.29 -6.82 1.86
N SER A 223 -12.91 -6.48 2.99
CA SER A 223 -12.91 -5.11 3.49
C SER A 223 -12.80 -5.02 5.00
N LYS A 224 -12.45 -3.81 5.44
CA LYS A 224 -12.47 -3.39 6.84
C LYS A 224 -12.95 -1.95 6.90
N ARG A 225 -13.98 -1.70 7.72
CA ARG A 225 -14.45 -0.33 7.97
C ARG A 225 -13.40 0.45 8.74
N VAL A 226 -13.13 1.67 8.31
CA VAL A 226 -12.24 2.58 9.03
C VAL A 226 -13.08 3.56 9.83
N ALA A 227 -12.70 3.78 11.08
CA ALA A 227 -13.36 4.77 11.91
C ALA A 227 -13.03 6.16 11.38
N ALA A 228 -14.03 7.05 11.32
CA ALA A 228 -13.78 8.45 11.00
C ALA A 228 -12.73 9.00 11.97
N ALA A 229 -11.66 9.61 11.45
CA ALA A 229 -10.68 10.25 12.29
C ALA A 229 -11.39 11.26 13.21
N ALA A 230 -11.23 11.10 14.53
CA ALA A 230 -11.80 12.06 15.47
C ALA A 230 -11.29 13.44 15.08
N ALA A 231 -12.20 14.38 14.79
CA ALA A 231 -11.83 15.75 14.47
C ALA A 231 -10.93 16.25 15.60
N SER A 232 -9.66 16.52 15.29
CA SER A 232 -8.75 17.14 16.24
C SER A 232 -9.37 18.47 16.64
N LYS A 233 -9.84 18.54 17.90
CA LYS A 233 -10.30 19.82 18.45
C LYS A 233 -9.15 20.82 18.28
N PRO A 234 -9.40 22.03 17.76
CA PRO A 234 -8.37 23.04 17.69
C PRO A 234 -7.84 23.24 19.11
N THR A 235 -6.56 22.93 19.31
CA THR A 235 -5.84 23.24 20.53
C THR A 235 -5.72 24.75 20.62
N ASN A 236 -6.72 25.40 21.22
CA ASN A 236 -6.55 26.73 21.77
C ASN A 236 -5.42 26.66 22.78
N THR A 237 -4.30 27.26 22.43
CA THR A 237 -3.17 27.52 23.33
C THR A 237 -3.22 29.03 23.59
N PRO A 238 -3.05 29.46 24.85
CA PRO A 238 -3.64 30.69 25.40
C PRO A 238 -3.08 32.00 24.83
#